data_AF-A0A9E2E0F8-F1
#
_entry.id   AF-A0A9E2E0F8-F1
#
_cell.length_a   1.000
_cell.length_b   1.000
_cell.length_c   1.000
_cell.angle_alpha   90.00
_cell.angle_beta   90.00
_cell.angle_gamma   90.00
#
_symmetry.space_group_name_H-M   'P 1'
#
loop_
_entity.id
_entity.type
_entity.pdbx_description
1 polymer ?
#
loop_
_entity_poly.entity_id
_entity_poly.type
_entity_poly.pdbx_seq_one_letter_code
_entity_poly.pdbx_strand_id
1 'polypeptide(L)'
;FSMGEILKHRGKLSKFQKHYSFKNQYLMEAKNESWGTYLRDLPRILLKRIVMPFYITFREPYLWKSYLTYFKQLPSALKKRKIIQKNKKISSAAMSKKFKKKSCYA
;
A
#
# COMPACT_ATOMS: atom_id res chain seq x y z
N PHE A 1 8.67 -17.48 5.84
CA PHE A 1 8.99 -17.33 4.41
C PHE A 1 10.30 -16.59 4.28
N SER A 2 11.31 -17.23 3.69
CA SER A 2 12.57 -16.58 3.36
C SER A 2 12.37 -15.63 2.17
N MET A 3 13.11 -14.51 2.14
CA MET A 3 13.04 -13.53 1.06
C MET A 3 13.31 -14.16 -0.32
N GLY A 4 14.15 -15.20 -0.38
CA GLY A 4 14.44 -15.94 -1.61
C GLY A 4 13.26 -16.76 -2.14
N GLU A 5 12.43 -17.31 -1.26
CA GLU A 5 11.24 -18.08 -1.66
C GLU A 5 10.18 -17.16 -2.28
N ILE A 6 9.99 -15.97 -1.70
CA ILE A 6 9.05 -14.96 -2.19
C ILE A 6 9.43 -14.52 -3.61
N LEU A 7 10.74 -14.33 -3.88
CA LEU A 7 11.23 -13.95 -5.20
C LEU A 7 11.01 -15.07 -6.24
N LYS A 8 11.27 -16.33 -5.87
CA LYS A 8 11.00 -17.50 -6.75
C LYS A 8 9.52 -17.61 -7.11
N HIS A 9 8.63 -17.41 -6.15
CA HIS A 9 7.18 -17.42 -6.42
C HIS A 9 6.73 -16.22 -7.26
N ARG A 10 7.30 -15.03 -7.05
CA ARG A 10 6.99 -13.84 -7.87
C ARG A 10 7.41 -13.98 -9.34
N GLY A 11 8.47 -14.75 -9.62
CA GLY A 11 8.90 -15.07 -10.97
C GLY A 11 7.85 -15.83 -11.78
N LYS A 12 7.04 -16.66 -11.12
CA LYS A 12 6.01 -17.51 -11.76
C LYS A 12 4.66 -16.82 -11.98
N LEU A 13 4.49 -15.58 -11.50
CA LEU A 13 3.22 -14.87 -11.61
C LEU A 13 2.97 -14.35 -13.02
N SER A 14 1.74 -14.53 -13.50
CA SER A 14 1.26 -13.93 -14.74
C SER A 14 1.34 -12.40 -14.69
N LYS A 15 1.55 -11.75 -15.85
CA LYS A 15 1.50 -10.29 -16.01
C LYS A 15 0.22 -9.70 -15.43
N PHE A 16 -0.91 -10.42 -15.56
CA PHE A 16 -2.20 -10.03 -14.98
C PHE A 16 -2.16 -10.04 -13.46
N GLN A 17 -1.66 -11.12 -12.85
CA GLN A 17 -1.54 -11.22 -11.39
C GLN A 17 -0.62 -10.14 -10.82
N LYS A 18 0.50 -9.84 -11.49
CA LYS A 18 1.41 -8.76 -11.10
C LYS A 18 0.72 -7.39 -11.17
N HIS A 19 -0.04 -7.13 -12.22
CA HIS A 19 -0.83 -5.90 -12.37
C HIS A 19 -1.83 -5.70 -11.22
N TYR A 20 -2.65 -6.71 -10.91
CA TYR A 20 -3.63 -6.61 -9.83
C TYR A 20 -2.98 -6.55 -8.45
N SER A 21 -1.90 -7.30 -8.22
CA SER A 21 -1.16 -7.29 -6.96
C SER A 21 -0.54 -5.92 -6.71
N PHE A 22 0.09 -5.33 -7.74
CA PHE A 22 0.64 -3.99 -7.68
C PHE A 22 -0.46 -2.99 -7.32
N LYS A 23 -1.52 -2.90 -8.13
CA LYS A 23 -2.67 -2.01 -7.88
C LYS A 23 -3.24 -2.17 -6.46
N ASN A 24 -3.46 -3.41 -6.02
CA ASN A 24 -4.05 -3.69 -4.72
C ASN A 24 -3.13 -3.22 -3.58
N GLN A 25 -1.82 -3.42 -3.71
CA GLN A 25 -0.84 -2.97 -2.72
C GLN A 25 -0.89 -1.45 -2.55
N TYR A 26 -0.84 -0.66 -3.63
CA TYR A 26 -0.90 0.81 -3.53
C TYR A 26 -2.24 1.29 -2.97
N LEU A 27 -3.35 0.66 -3.36
CA LEU A 27 -4.66 0.99 -2.79
C LEU A 27 -4.73 0.68 -1.30
N MET A 28 -4.10 -0.41 -0.85
CA MET A 28 -4.04 -0.78 0.57
C MET A 28 -3.18 0.20 1.37
N GLU A 29 -2.01 0.58 0.86
CA GLU A 29 -1.15 1.62 1.45
C GLU A 29 -1.95 2.93 1.62
N ALA A 30 -2.61 3.41 0.55
CA ALA A 30 -3.40 4.64 0.58
C ALA A 30 -4.62 4.58 1.54
N LYS A 31 -5.28 3.42 1.62
CA LYS A 31 -6.45 3.22 2.48
C LYS A 31 -6.09 3.12 3.97
N ASN A 32 -5.00 2.43 4.30
CA ASN A 32 -4.73 1.96 5.66
C ASN A 32 -3.73 2.83 6.45
N GLU A 33 -2.93 3.66 5.80
CA GLU A 33 -2.04 4.57 6.53
C GLU A 33 -2.86 5.59 7.32
N SER A 34 -2.56 5.77 8.61
CA SER A 34 -3.20 6.81 9.43
C SER A 34 -2.64 8.19 9.06
N TRP A 35 -3.40 9.28 9.23
CA TRP A 35 -2.91 10.64 8.89
C TRP A 35 -1.62 11.02 9.63
N GLY A 36 -1.47 10.61 10.90
CA GLY A 36 -0.24 10.84 11.67
C GLY A 36 0.96 10.03 11.17
N THR A 37 0.73 8.80 10.71
CA THR A 37 1.77 7.97 10.09
C THR A 37 2.12 8.47 8.68
N TYR A 38 1.10 8.85 7.91
CA TYR A 38 1.24 9.38 6.56
C TYR A 38 2.07 10.66 6.51
N LEU A 39 1.88 11.60 7.46
CA LEU A 39 2.70 12.82 7.53
C LEU A 39 4.15 12.51 7.92
N ARG A 40 4.36 11.55 8.81
CA ARG A 40 5.70 11.12 9.22
C ARG A 40 6.46 10.42 8.08
N ASP A 41 5.76 9.59 7.32
CA ASP A 41 6.34 8.82 6.22
C ASP A 41 6.21 9.53 4.86
N LEU A 42 5.64 10.74 4.83
CA LEU A 42 5.47 11.57 3.64
C LEU A 42 6.74 11.68 2.78
N PRO A 43 7.94 12.00 3.32
CA PRO A 43 9.15 12.07 2.50
C PRO A 43 9.52 10.73 1.87
N ARG A 44 9.30 9.61 2.58
CA ARG A 44 9.56 8.26 2.05
C ARG A 44 8.52 7.87 0.99
N ILE A 45 7.27 8.28 1.16
CA ILE A 45 6.19 8.08 0.19
C ILE A 45 6.47 8.89 -1.09
N LEU A 46 6.93 10.14 -0.95
CA LEU A 46 7.34 10.99 -2.07
C LEU A 46 8.54 10.39 -2.81
N LEU A 47 9.57 9.94 -2.09
CA LEU A 47 10.72 9.28 -2.69
C LEU A 47 10.29 8.02 -3.46
N LYS A 48 9.45 7.16 -2.86
CA LYS A 48 8.90 5.98 -3.53
C LYS A 48 8.10 6.36 -4.78
N ARG A 49 7.34 7.45 -4.74
CA ARG A 49 6.60 7.98 -5.91
C ARG A 49 7.49 8.48 -7.03
N ILE A 50 8.69 8.96 -6.73
CA ILE A 50 9.67 9.38 -7.75
C ILE A 50 10.39 8.15 -8.31
N VAL A 51 10.79 7.21 -7.46
CA VAL A 51 11.56 6.01 -7.88
C VAL A 51 10.69 5.00 -8.64
N MET A 52 9.39 4.88 -8.31
CA MET A 52 8.48 3.91 -8.97
C MET A 52 8.37 4.11 -10.49
N PRO A 53 8.09 5.33 -10.99
CA PRO A 53 8.02 5.61 -12.41
C PRO A 53 9.31 5.21 -13.15
N PHE A 54 10.49 5.52 -12.58
CA PHE A 54 11.77 5.09 -13.17
C PHE A 54 11.84 3.56 -13.26
N TYR A 55 11.54 2.85 -12.17
CA TYR A 55 11.55 1.39 -12.17
C TYR A 55 10.56 0.78 -13.19
N ILE A 56 9.35 1.32 -13.26
CA ILE A 56 8.31 0.85 -14.20
C ILE A 56 8.75 1.09 -15.65
N THR A 57 9.32 2.25 -15.96
CA THR A 57 9.79 2.58 -17.31
C THR A 57 10.88 1.65 -17.81
N PHE A 58 11.87 1.34 -16.97
CA PHE A 58 13.01 0.50 -17.39
C PHE A 58 12.74 -0.99 -17.34
N ARG A 59 11.87 -1.46 -16.41
CA ARG A 59 11.77 -2.90 -16.11
C ARG A 59 10.42 -3.53 -16.46
N GLU A 60 9.32 -2.82 -16.25
CA GLU A 60 7.97 -3.39 -16.40
C GLU A 60 6.97 -2.35 -16.96
N PRO A 61 7.11 -1.92 -18.23
CA PRO A 61 6.35 -0.80 -18.80
C PRO A 61 4.83 -1.04 -18.82
N TYR A 62 4.38 -2.31 -18.79
CA TYR A 62 2.97 -2.68 -18.72
C TYR A 62 2.28 -2.26 -17.40
N LEU A 63 3.05 -1.96 -16.35
CA LEU A 63 2.53 -1.43 -15.08
C LEU A 63 2.11 0.04 -15.16
N TRP A 64 2.49 0.79 -16.20
CA TRP A 64 2.03 2.18 -16.40
C TRP A 64 0.51 2.30 -16.43
N LYS A 65 -0.17 1.38 -17.12
CA LYS A 65 -1.64 1.34 -17.14
C LYS A 65 -2.21 1.21 -15.73
N SER A 66 -1.61 0.34 -14.92
CA SER A 66 -2.05 0.05 -13.56
C SER A 66 -1.72 1.19 -12.58
N TYR A 67 -0.60 1.89 -12.79
CA TYR A 67 -0.24 3.10 -12.08
C TYR A 67 -1.26 4.22 -12.36
N LEU A 68 -1.61 4.47 -13.62
CA LEU A 68 -2.64 5.44 -14.00
C LEU A 68 -4.02 5.08 -13.42
N THR A 69 -4.44 3.81 -13.48
CA THR A 69 -5.68 3.36 -12.86
C THR A 69 -5.68 3.60 -11.34
N TYR A 70 -4.55 3.37 -10.67
CA TYR A 70 -4.39 3.68 -9.26
C TYR A 70 -4.59 5.18 -8.97
N PHE A 71 -3.96 6.09 -9.73
CA PHE A 71 -4.18 7.54 -9.55
C PHE A 71 -5.64 7.95 -9.77
N LYS A 72 -6.33 7.35 -10.74
CA LYS A 72 -7.76 7.60 -10.97
C LYS A 72 -8.63 7.13 -9.79
N GLN A 73 -8.24 6.04 -9.12
CA GLN A 73 -8.98 5.46 -7.99
C GLN A 73 -8.57 6.04 -6.62
N LEU A 74 -7.41 6.70 -6.54
CA LEU A 74 -6.92 7.32 -5.33
C LEU A 74 -7.89 8.35 -4.72
N PRO A 75 -8.44 9.33 -5.47
CA PRO A 75 -9.35 10.32 -4.88
C PRO A 75 -10.63 9.69 -4.33
N SER A 76 -11.19 8.68 -5.01
CA SER A 76 -12.39 7.99 -4.53
C SER A 76 -12.09 7.15 -3.28
N ALA A 77 -10.92 6.51 -3.22
CA ALA A 77 -10.44 5.80 -2.04
C ALA A 77 -10.24 6.75 -0.85
N LEU A 78 -9.67 7.94 -1.06
CA LEU A 78 -9.48 8.96 -0.03
C LEU A 78 -10.82 9.53 0.49
N LYS A 79 -11.79 9.77 -0.42
CA LYS A 79 -13.16 10.17 -0.02
C LYS A 79 -13.81 9.12 0.87
N LYS A 80 -13.76 7.84 0.49
CA LYS A 80 -14.27 6.73 1.31
C LYS A 80 -13.55 6.63 2.65
N ARG A 81 -12.22 6.79 2.66
CA ARG A 81 -11.41 6.83 3.89
C ARG A 81 -11.87 7.95 4.83
N LYS A 82 -12.15 9.16 4.33
CA LYS A 82 -12.64 10.27 5.17
C LYS A 82 -13.96 9.91 5.86
N ILE A 83 -14.88 9.27 5.14
CA ILE A 83 -16.18 8.82 5.69
C ILE A 83 -15.97 7.74 6.76
N ILE A 84 -15.15 6.72 6.48
CA ILE A 84 -14.86 5.62 7.41
C ILE A 84 -14.17 6.13 8.68
N GLN A 85 -13.17 7.01 8.54
CA GLN A 85 -12.44 7.59 9.67
C GLN A 85 -13.33 8.51 10.51
N LYS A 86 -14.27 9.25 9.88
CA LYS A 86 -15.27 10.06 10.61
C LYS A 86 -16.16 9.19 11.50
N ASN A 87 -16.54 8.01 11.04
CA ASN A 87 -17.40 7.06 11.78
C ASN A 87 -16.62 6.05 12.63
N LYS A 88 -15.32 6.28 12.85
CA LYS A 88 -14.46 5.32 13.55
C LYS A 88 -14.74 5.36 15.06
N LYS A 89 -15.19 4.22 15.60
CA LYS A 89 -15.49 4.07 17.04
C LYS A 89 -14.27 3.91 17.95
N ILE A 90 -13.13 3.45 17.41
CA ILE A 90 -11.92 3.15 18.19
C ILE A 90 -10.71 3.84 17.55
N SER A 91 -9.95 4.62 18.32
CA SER A 91 -8.73 5.29 17.81
C SER A 91 -7.63 4.28 17.45
N SER A 92 -6.72 4.67 16.55
CA SER A 92 -5.56 3.82 16.20
C SER A 92 -4.67 3.52 17.40
N ALA A 93 -4.54 4.49 18.31
CA ALA A 93 -3.83 4.33 19.58
C ALA A 93 -4.51 3.30 20.50
N ALA A 94 -5.84 3.34 20.61
CA ALA A 94 -6.60 2.37 21.39
C ALA A 94 -6.49 0.94 20.81
N MET A 95 -6.46 0.79 19.48
CA MET A 95 -6.17 -0.50 18.84
C MET A 95 -4.75 -0.98 19.15
N SER A 96 -3.74 -0.12 18.97
CA SER A 96 -2.34 -0.48 19.27
C SER A 96 -2.17 -0.96 20.72
N LYS A 97 -2.80 -0.29 21.69
CA LYS A 97 -2.78 -0.71 23.10
C LYS A 97 -3.44 -2.08 23.32
N LYS A 98 -4.55 -2.38 22.63
CA LYS A 98 -5.21 -3.71 22.68
C LYS A 98 -4.36 -4.82 22.06
N PHE A 99 -3.69 -4.54 20.94
CA PHE A 99 -2.84 -5.53 20.26
C PHE A 99 -1.50 -5.75 20.96
N LYS A 100 -0.90 -4.71 21.55
CA LYS A 100 0.32 -4.83 22.36
C LYS A 100 0.13 -5.77 23.56
N LYS A 101 -1.08 -5.84 24.12
CA LYS A 101 -1.45 -6.76 25.20
C LYS A 101 -1.63 -8.23 24.75
N LYS A 102 -1.83 -8.48 23.44
CA LYS A 102 -2.05 -9.82 22.87
C LYS A 102 -0.87 -10.38 22.07
N SER A 103 0.13 -9.57 21.78
CA SER A 103 1.34 -10.01 21.09
C SER A 103 2.30 -10.70 22.06
N CYS A 104 1.91 -11.87 22.58
CA CYS A 104 2.81 -12.81 23.25
C CYS A 104 3.46 -13.76 22.23
N TYR A 105 3.94 -13.23 21.12
CA TYR A 105 4.89 -13.91 20.26
C TYR A 105 6.17 -13.08 20.31
N ALA A 106 6.96 -13.37 21.33
CA ALA A 106 8.38 -13.06 21.39
C ALA A 106 9.14 -14.12 20.60
#